data_AF-A0A7Y5W0L2-F1
#
_entry.id   AF-A0A7Y5W0L2-F1
#
_cell.length_a   1.000
_cell.length_b   1.000
_cell.length_c   1.000
_cell.angle_alpha   90.00
_cell.angle_beta   90.00
_cell.angle_gamma   90.00
#
_symmetry.space_group_name_H-M   'P 1'
#
loop_
_entity.id
_entity.type
_entity.pdbx_description
1 polymer ?
#
loop_
_entity_poly.entity_id
_entity_poly.type
_entity_poly.pdbx_seq_one_letter_code
_entity_poly.pdbx_strand_id
1 'polypeptide(L)'
;MKALEIVAMLAGLLAVAGCGGGGPAVVPRIASVSAERDVEDGVAKLTTTIELEFDRPVRLAKSETPLTSHFEIRVLELSAKGERFRRVFVTRASFVAGSERKMVLSADALVPDGSTLQVARRAFARNATGEMEAPIQSDLSLEAALLATVAFTFGAPEILDTVPARGVTDADRDSSAVRAQLERHLRLRGASEDTRGRALALYDSIPESRVPGPKARAALAALTGLFAEPALGALLEGANCGGRPVSLIAFQAPPGDPRLLARVTTDEDGSRMVSLSPELEAERFEMLIPLLTHEAIHCDDRDGVYEEVAATAFDTFAYVHLVAIDPSLVEGRSRLTRELVVNVLLLINSGRRWPESVGVLRSAGAGQALPGSNNPAASFAEFVAAAYGQVGGSTSPEEPVAVAYAATLASAAGMPGGSPFDLRYLDELLARALDSGVLAGTIEALGLIPAD
;
A
#
# COMPACT_ATOMS: atom_id res chain seq x y z
N MET A 1 -58.27 13.32 -7.08
CA MET A 1 -58.40 14.73 -6.62
C MET A 1 -56.99 15.27 -6.40
N LYS A 2 -56.42 16.21 -7.14
CA LYS A 2 -56.88 17.15 -8.17
C LYS A 2 -55.69 17.44 -9.12
N ALA A 3 -56.03 17.61 -10.41
CA ALA A 3 -55.46 18.50 -11.44
C ALA A 3 -53.94 18.41 -11.74
N LEU A 4 -53.44 18.02 -12.93
CA LEU A 4 -53.78 18.32 -14.33
C LEU A 4 -53.35 19.72 -14.79
N GLU A 5 -52.17 19.83 -15.39
CA GLU A 5 -51.92 20.81 -16.46
C GLU A 5 -51.23 20.11 -17.65
N ILE A 6 -51.91 20.26 -18.78
CA ILE A 6 -51.63 19.73 -20.10
C ILE A 6 -51.05 20.89 -20.90
N VAL A 7 -49.90 20.69 -21.55
CA VAL A 7 -49.52 21.49 -22.72
C VAL A 7 -49.34 20.54 -23.89
N ALA A 8 -50.35 20.57 -24.76
CA ALA A 8 -50.33 19.92 -26.05
C ALA A 8 -49.56 20.80 -27.05
N MET A 9 -48.60 20.21 -27.76
CA MET A 9 -48.22 20.67 -29.09
C MET A 9 -48.18 19.47 -30.04
N LEU A 10 -49.28 19.33 -30.77
CA LEU A 10 -49.35 18.57 -32.02
C LEU A 10 -48.91 19.51 -33.14
N ALA A 11 -47.86 19.15 -33.89
CA ALA A 11 -47.71 19.59 -35.26
C ALA A 11 -46.74 18.68 -36.03
N GLY A 12 -47.25 18.04 -37.07
CA GLY A 12 -46.50 17.82 -38.30
C GLY A 12 -45.77 16.50 -38.47
N LEU A 13 -46.51 15.44 -38.77
CA LEU A 13 -46.01 14.39 -39.67
C LEU A 13 -45.74 15.03 -41.05
N LEU A 14 -44.48 15.09 -41.44
CA LEU A 14 -44.07 15.20 -42.85
C LEU A 14 -42.99 14.15 -43.09
N ALA A 15 -43.43 12.98 -43.51
CA ALA A 15 -42.57 11.95 -44.07
C ALA A 15 -42.07 12.43 -45.43
N VAL A 16 -40.87 13.01 -45.45
CA VAL A 16 -40.11 13.23 -46.69
C VAL A 16 -39.18 12.05 -46.85
N ALA A 17 -39.61 11.06 -47.64
CA ALA A 17 -38.72 10.10 -48.26
C ALA A 17 -37.87 10.86 -49.31
N GLY A 18 -36.78 11.45 -48.85
CA GLY A 18 -35.78 12.13 -49.67
C GLY A 18 -34.74 11.13 -50.16
N CYS A 19 -34.70 10.95 -51.47
CA CYS A 19 -33.65 10.23 -52.19
C CYS A 19 -32.24 10.73 -51.82
N GLY A 20 -31.29 9.80 -51.83
CA GLY A 20 -29.90 9.97 -51.41
C GLY A 20 -29.17 11.13 -52.08
N GLY A 21 -29.07 12.24 -51.37
CA GLY A 21 -28.06 13.27 -51.60
C GLY A 21 -26.88 13.01 -50.67
N GLY A 22 -25.72 12.64 -51.23
CA GLY A 22 -24.48 12.47 -50.49
C GLY A 22 -23.96 13.79 -49.94
N GLY A 23 -24.58 14.29 -48.88
CA GLY A 23 -24.02 15.37 -48.07
C GLY A 23 -22.68 14.94 -47.48
N PRO A 24 -21.75 15.88 -47.23
CA PRO A 24 -20.47 15.55 -46.62
C PRO A 24 -20.72 14.80 -45.30
N ALA A 25 -20.05 13.66 -45.12
CA ALA A 25 -20.19 12.85 -43.93
C ALA A 25 -19.93 13.71 -42.69
N VAL A 26 -20.92 13.81 -41.81
CA VAL A 26 -20.82 14.63 -40.60
C VAL A 26 -19.95 13.89 -39.60
N VAL A 27 -18.82 14.50 -39.24
CA VAL A 27 -17.90 13.96 -38.23
C VAL A 27 -18.61 13.97 -36.86
N PRO A 28 -18.73 12.81 -36.17
CA PRO A 28 -19.32 12.74 -34.83
C PRO A 28 -18.47 13.51 -33.84
N ARG A 29 -19.05 13.99 -32.73
CA ARG A 29 -18.30 14.60 -31.63
C ARG A 29 -18.09 13.58 -30.52
N ILE A 30 -16.99 13.72 -29.78
CA ILE A 30 -16.74 12.94 -28.57
C ILE A 30 -17.67 13.48 -27.47
N ALA A 31 -18.47 12.60 -26.88
CA ALA A 31 -19.38 12.92 -25.78
C ALA A 31 -18.70 12.67 -24.42
N SER A 32 -18.00 11.54 -24.27
CA SER A 32 -17.23 11.21 -23.07
C SER A 32 -16.11 10.22 -23.39
N VAL A 33 -15.07 10.24 -22.55
CA VAL A 33 -13.98 9.27 -22.56
C VAL A 33 -13.66 8.91 -21.12
N SER A 34 -13.71 7.62 -20.79
CA SER A 34 -13.28 7.09 -19.50
C SER A 34 -12.25 5.98 -19.66
N ALA A 35 -11.36 5.84 -18.69
CA ALA A 35 -10.30 4.86 -18.63
C ALA A 35 -10.39 4.07 -17.33
N GLU A 36 -10.11 2.78 -17.41
CA GLU A 36 -9.98 1.89 -16.26
C GLU A 36 -8.76 1.00 -16.47
N ARG A 37 -7.96 0.83 -15.41
CA ARG A 37 -6.84 -0.12 -15.44
C ARG A 37 -7.35 -1.53 -15.61
N ASP A 38 -6.70 -2.30 -16.47
CA ASP A 38 -7.03 -3.71 -16.65
C ASP A 38 -6.63 -4.53 -15.41
N VAL A 39 -7.55 -5.40 -14.98
CA VAL A 39 -7.33 -6.39 -13.92
C VAL A 39 -7.69 -7.78 -14.45
N GLU A 40 -6.77 -8.73 -14.34
CA GLU A 40 -6.97 -10.13 -14.78
C GLU A 40 -6.71 -11.06 -13.59
N ASP A 41 -7.69 -11.90 -13.24
CA ASP A 41 -7.61 -12.82 -12.10
C ASP A 41 -7.18 -12.15 -10.78
N GLY A 42 -7.65 -10.92 -10.56
CA GLY A 42 -7.32 -10.12 -9.38
C GLY A 42 -5.91 -9.51 -9.40
N VAL A 43 -5.23 -9.53 -10.54
CA VAL A 43 -3.88 -8.95 -10.74
C VAL A 43 -3.98 -7.68 -11.56
N ALA A 44 -3.45 -6.58 -11.05
CA ALA A 44 -3.36 -5.34 -11.80
C ALA A 44 -2.39 -5.50 -12.98
N LYS A 45 -2.77 -4.97 -14.14
CA LYS A 45 -1.91 -4.89 -15.33
C LYS A 45 -1.41 -3.47 -15.54
N LEU A 46 -0.38 -3.35 -16.36
CA LEU A 46 0.12 -2.05 -16.85
C LEU A 46 -0.56 -1.63 -18.16
N THR A 47 -1.81 -2.04 -18.34
CA THR A 47 -2.63 -1.76 -19.53
C THR A 47 -3.95 -1.13 -19.09
N THR A 48 -4.56 -0.38 -20.01
CA THR A 48 -5.80 0.36 -19.75
C THR A 48 -6.83 0.07 -20.82
N THR A 49 -8.07 -0.15 -20.38
CA THR A 49 -9.26 -0.15 -21.23
C THR A 49 -9.91 1.23 -21.20
N ILE A 50 -10.21 1.79 -22.37
CA ILE A 50 -10.79 3.12 -22.53
C ILE A 50 -12.15 3.01 -23.23
N GLU A 51 -13.19 3.49 -22.56
CA GLU A 51 -14.53 3.62 -23.15
C GLU A 51 -14.69 5.00 -23.77
N LEU A 52 -15.06 5.02 -25.05
CA LEU A 52 -15.29 6.23 -25.84
C LEU A 52 -16.75 6.28 -26.29
N GLU A 53 -17.48 7.32 -25.92
CA GLU A 53 -18.83 7.58 -26.39
C GLU A 53 -18.87 8.79 -27.33
N PHE A 54 -19.63 8.65 -28.43
CA PHE A 54 -19.89 9.72 -29.38
C PHE A 54 -21.30 10.31 -29.21
N ASP A 55 -21.47 11.57 -29.62
CA ASP A 55 -22.74 12.30 -29.57
C ASP A 55 -23.84 11.73 -30.49
N ARG A 56 -23.47 10.84 -31.42
CA ARG A 56 -24.34 10.25 -32.44
C ARG A 56 -23.80 8.91 -32.94
N PRO A 57 -24.62 8.10 -33.64
CA PRO A 57 -24.16 6.90 -34.32
C PRO A 57 -22.98 7.17 -35.25
N VAL A 58 -21.97 6.33 -35.17
CA VAL A 58 -20.70 6.47 -35.88
C VAL A 58 -20.70 5.62 -37.13
N ARG A 59 -20.22 6.20 -38.23
CA ARG A 59 -19.86 5.46 -39.44
C ARG A 59 -18.40 5.70 -39.74
N LEU A 60 -17.62 4.64 -39.77
CA LEU A 60 -16.21 4.71 -40.15
C LEU A 60 -16.09 4.97 -41.65
N ALA A 61 -15.18 5.85 -42.03
CA ALA A 61 -14.78 6.01 -43.41
C ALA A 61 -14.05 4.75 -43.87
N LYS A 62 -14.26 4.35 -45.14
CA LYS A 62 -13.43 3.31 -45.75
C LYS A 62 -11.98 3.77 -45.76
N SER A 63 -11.12 3.04 -45.06
CA SER A 63 -9.71 3.34 -44.86
C SER A 63 -8.91 2.06 -45.05
N GLU A 64 -7.74 2.16 -45.69
CA GLU A 64 -6.75 1.08 -45.74
C GLU A 64 -5.88 1.07 -44.46
N THR A 65 -5.95 2.15 -43.67
CA THR A 65 -5.25 2.26 -42.38
C THR A 65 -6.04 1.50 -41.31
N PRO A 66 -5.37 0.72 -40.44
CA PRO A 66 -6.01 0.10 -39.29
C PRO A 66 -6.75 1.13 -38.43
N LEU A 67 -7.91 0.73 -37.90
CA LEU A 67 -8.77 1.60 -37.08
C LEU A 67 -8.01 2.22 -35.90
N THR A 68 -7.13 1.44 -35.26
CA THR A 68 -6.31 1.88 -34.13
C THR A 68 -5.40 3.06 -34.46
N SER A 69 -4.90 3.18 -35.69
CA SER A 69 -4.04 4.29 -36.12
C SER A 69 -4.77 5.63 -36.25
N HIS A 70 -6.07 5.66 -35.97
CA HIS A 70 -6.85 6.88 -35.88
C HIS A 70 -7.01 7.41 -34.45
N PHE A 71 -6.50 6.67 -33.46
CA PHE A 71 -6.60 7.01 -32.05
C PHE A 71 -5.19 7.10 -31.46
N GLU A 72 -4.95 8.17 -30.72
CA GLU A 72 -3.70 8.40 -29.99
C GLU A 72 -4.03 8.90 -28.59
N ILE A 73 -3.28 8.43 -27.59
CA ILE A 73 -3.43 8.88 -26.22
C ILE A 73 -2.21 9.70 -25.85
N ARG A 74 -2.45 10.90 -25.37
CA ARG A 74 -1.43 11.73 -24.71
C ARG A 74 -1.52 11.45 -23.22
N VAL A 75 -0.69 10.53 -22.75
CA VAL A 75 -0.61 10.09 -21.36
C VAL A 75 0.18 11.12 -20.56
N LEU A 76 -0.44 11.63 -19.50
CA LEU A 76 0.22 12.50 -18.54
C LEU A 76 1.15 11.66 -17.64
N GLU A 77 2.39 12.10 -17.45
CA GLU A 77 3.39 11.41 -16.63
C GLU A 77 4.13 12.40 -15.73
N LEU A 78 4.48 11.95 -14.52
CA LEU A 78 5.44 12.64 -13.67
C LEU A 78 6.86 12.27 -14.08
N SER A 79 7.73 13.27 -14.10
CA SER A 79 9.17 13.11 -14.30
C SER A 79 9.92 14.00 -13.33
N ALA A 80 11.23 13.78 -13.19
CA ALA A 80 12.11 14.66 -12.41
C ALA A 80 12.06 16.14 -12.86
N LYS A 81 11.59 16.43 -14.08
CA LYS A 81 11.43 17.79 -14.63
C LYS A 81 9.99 18.31 -14.53
N GLY A 82 9.13 17.63 -13.78
CA GLY A 82 7.70 17.90 -13.67
C GLY A 82 6.85 17.07 -14.63
N GLU A 83 5.62 17.52 -14.83
CA GLU A 83 4.63 16.88 -15.70
C GLU A 83 5.03 16.94 -17.17
N ARG A 84 4.82 15.83 -17.89
CA ARG A 84 5.01 15.76 -19.34
C ARG A 84 3.95 14.87 -19.97
N PHE A 85 3.73 15.05 -21.26
CA PHE A 85 2.91 14.14 -22.06
C PHE A 85 3.77 13.18 -22.87
N ARG A 86 3.50 11.87 -22.74
CA ARG A 86 4.01 10.84 -23.64
C ARG A 86 2.90 10.42 -24.61
N ARG A 87 3.28 10.18 -25.87
CA ARG A 87 2.37 9.63 -26.89
C ARG A 87 2.31 8.12 -26.73
N VAL A 88 1.11 7.57 -26.61
CA VAL A 88 0.82 6.13 -26.56
C VAL A 88 -0.18 5.78 -27.65
N PHE A 89 0.14 4.74 -28.42
CA PHE A 89 -0.74 4.25 -29.49
C PHE A 89 -1.77 3.27 -28.94
N VAL A 90 -2.97 3.33 -29.49
CA VAL A 90 -4.03 2.36 -29.22
C VAL A 90 -3.68 1.01 -29.87
N THR A 91 -3.74 -0.08 -29.12
CA THR A 91 -3.39 -1.43 -29.60
C THR A 91 -4.61 -2.21 -30.09
N ARG A 92 -5.80 -1.89 -29.57
CA ARG A 92 -7.08 -2.44 -30.03
C ARG A 92 -8.16 -1.35 -30.03
N ALA A 93 -9.03 -1.38 -31.04
CA ALA A 93 -10.18 -0.49 -31.13
C ALA A 93 -11.37 -1.28 -31.72
N SER A 94 -12.52 -1.25 -31.04
CA SER A 94 -13.72 -1.96 -31.50
C SER A 94 -15.00 -1.28 -31.02
N PHE A 95 -16.11 -1.48 -31.73
CA PHE A 95 -17.41 -1.03 -31.25
C PHE A 95 -17.92 -1.95 -30.14
N VAL A 96 -18.60 -1.38 -29.14
CA VAL A 96 -19.34 -2.16 -28.15
C VAL A 96 -20.49 -2.88 -28.85
N ALA A 97 -20.65 -4.17 -28.59
CA ALA A 97 -21.72 -4.98 -29.20
C ALA A 97 -23.09 -4.34 -28.94
N GLY A 98 -23.87 -4.14 -30.00
CA GLY A 98 -25.21 -3.53 -29.92
C GLY A 98 -25.22 -1.99 -29.79
N SER A 99 -24.06 -1.33 -29.83
CA SER A 99 -23.97 0.13 -29.80
C SER A 99 -23.30 0.68 -31.06
N GLU A 100 -23.96 1.65 -31.71
CA GLU A 100 -23.36 2.42 -32.81
C GLU A 100 -22.64 3.67 -32.31
N ARG A 101 -22.64 3.93 -31.00
CA ARG A 101 -22.14 5.17 -30.38
C ARG A 101 -20.96 4.96 -29.45
N LYS A 102 -20.67 3.72 -29.08
CA LYS A 102 -19.65 3.38 -28.10
C LYS A 102 -18.56 2.54 -28.71
N MET A 103 -17.32 2.91 -28.40
CA MET A 103 -16.12 2.15 -28.76
C MET A 103 -15.33 1.83 -27.50
N VAL A 104 -14.65 0.70 -27.53
CA VAL A 104 -13.64 0.31 -26.53
C VAL A 104 -12.29 0.33 -27.21
N LEU A 105 -11.34 1.04 -26.58
CA LEU A 105 -9.95 1.11 -26.97
C LEU A 105 -9.09 0.42 -25.90
N SER A 106 -7.96 -0.14 -26.29
CA SER A 106 -6.97 -0.68 -25.35
C SER A 106 -5.61 0.00 -25.57
N ALA A 107 -4.90 0.24 -24.48
CA ALA A 107 -3.57 0.84 -24.49
C ALA A 107 -2.59 0.04 -23.63
N ASP A 108 -1.37 -0.13 -24.14
CA ASP A 108 -0.29 -0.81 -23.44
C ASP A 108 0.46 0.15 -22.50
N ALA A 109 -0.31 0.90 -21.71
CA ALA A 109 0.16 1.81 -20.67
C ALA A 109 -0.97 2.07 -19.67
N LEU A 110 -0.60 2.49 -18.45
CA LEU A 110 -1.55 3.14 -17.55
C LEU A 110 -1.88 4.55 -18.06
N VAL A 111 -3.15 4.92 -18.01
CA VAL A 111 -3.64 6.24 -18.43
C VAL A 111 -4.24 6.95 -17.22
N PRO A 112 -3.48 7.83 -16.54
CA PRO A 112 -4.00 8.56 -15.40
C PRO A 112 -4.95 9.69 -15.80
N ASP A 113 -5.66 10.20 -14.81
CA ASP A 113 -6.48 11.40 -14.90
C ASP A 113 -5.70 12.59 -15.47
N GLY A 114 -6.37 13.41 -16.29
CA GLY A 114 -5.74 14.53 -16.99
C GLY A 114 -5.06 14.16 -18.32
N SER A 115 -4.99 12.87 -18.66
CA SER A 115 -4.60 12.41 -19.99
C SER A 115 -5.63 12.82 -21.05
N THR A 116 -5.23 12.87 -22.33
CA THR A 116 -6.08 13.30 -23.44
C THR A 116 -6.14 12.26 -24.55
N LEU A 117 -7.34 11.96 -25.06
CA LEU A 117 -7.53 11.17 -26.27
C LEU A 117 -7.58 12.08 -27.49
N GLN A 118 -6.77 11.78 -28.50
CA GLN A 118 -6.79 12.39 -29.82
C GLN A 118 -7.38 11.42 -30.85
N VAL A 119 -8.38 11.87 -31.60
CA VAL A 119 -9.07 11.08 -32.63
C VAL A 119 -8.98 11.79 -33.98
N ALA A 120 -8.34 11.15 -34.95
CA ALA A 120 -8.19 11.69 -36.29
C ALA A 120 -9.57 11.79 -36.98
N ARG A 121 -9.97 12.99 -37.41
CA ARG A 121 -11.29 13.22 -38.04
C ARG A 121 -11.50 12.42 -39.33
N ARG A 122 -10.39 12.08 -40.00
CA ARG A 122 -10.37 11.21 -41.19
C ARG A 122 -10.91 9.80 -40.95
N ALA A 123 -10.98 9.35 -39.69
CA ALA A 123 -11.61 8.09 -39.31
C ALA A 123 -13.10 8.03 -39.68
N PHE A 124 -13.77 9.18 -39.75
CA PHE A 124 -15.21 9.28 -40.00
C PHE A 124 -15.55 9.88 -41.36
N ALA A 125 -14.66 10.71 -41.90
CA ALA A 125 -14.82 11.31 -43.21
C ALA A 125 -13.46 11.42 -43.92
N ARG A 126 -13.27 10.71 -45.05
CA ARG A 126 -11.97 10.53 -45.74
C ARG A 126 -11.19 11.82 -45.99
N ASN A 127 -11.88 12.92 -46.27
CA ASN A 127 -11.29 14.22 -46.59
C ASN A 127 -11.25 15.19 -45.40
N ALA A 128 -11.71 14.78 -44.22
CA ALA A 128 -11.64 15.61 -43.02
C ALA A 128 -10.19 15.69 -42.52
N THR A 129 -9.73 16.90 -42.26
CA THR A 129 -8.40 17.19 -41.71
C THR A 129 -8.49 17.46 -40.22
N GLY A 130 -7.36 17.28 -39.53
CA GLY A 130 -7.24 17.55 -38.09
C GLY A 130 -7.79 16.46 -37.18
N GLU A 131 -7.83 16.80 -35.90
CA GLU A 131 -8.13 15.88 -34.80
C GLU A 131 -9.30 16.40 -33.95
N MET A 132 -9.88 15.49 -33.19
CA MET A 132 -10.76 15.79 -32.06
C MET A 132 -10.01 15.40 -30.79
N GLU A 133 -10.08 16.25 -29.78
CA GLU A 133 -9.46 15.99 -28.50
C GLU A 133 -10.55 15.91 -27.43
N ALA A 134 -10.36 15.00 -26.48
CA ALA A 134 -11.21 14.93 -25.30
C ALA A 134 -10.36 14.52 -24.07
N PRO A 135 -10.58 15.14 -22.91
CA PRO A 135 -9.95 14.70 -21.67
C PRO A 135 -10.46 13.31 -21.31
N ILE A 136 -9.59 12.51 -20.72
CA ILE A 136 -9.89 11.16 -20.23
C ILE A 136 -10.15 11.26 -18.73
N GLN A 137 -11.28 10.70 -18.29
CA GLN A 137 -11.59 10.47 -16.88
C GLN A 137 -11.10 9.06 -16.51
N SER A 138 -10.17 8.95 -15.56
CA SER A 138 -9.51 7.72 -15.16
C SER A 138 -9.82 7.36 -13.71
N ASP A 139 -9.69 6.07 -13.39
CA ASP A 139 -9.67 5.56 -12.03
C ASP A 139 -8.33 5.80 -11.31
N LEU A 140 -7.28 6.16 -12.05
CA LEU A 140 -5.93 6.41 -11.51
C LEU A 140 -5.58 7.89 -11.50
N SER A 141 -5.09 8.36 -10.34
CA SER A 141 -4.37 9.64 -10.29
C SER A 141 -3.00 9.53 -10.97
N LEU A 142 -2.39 10.69 -11.23
CA LEU A 142 -1.06 10.76 -11.80
C LEU A 142 0.01 10.12 -10.89
N GLU A 143 -0.10 10.36 -9.59
CA GLU A 143 0.77 9.77 -8.56
C GLU A 143 0.54 8.26 -8.45
N ALA A 144 -0.71 7.80 -8.48
CA ALA A 144 -1.03 6.38 -8.45
C ALA A 144 -0.45 5.64 -9.67
N ALA A 145 -0.55 6.24 -10.86
CA ALA A 145 0.06 5.67 -12.05
C ALA A 145 1.59 5.61 -11.98
N LEU A 146 2.25 6.61 -11.37
CA LEU A 146 3.69 6.56 -11.10
C LEU A 146 4.01 5.38 -10.18
N LEU A 147 3.39 5.33 -9.00
CA LEU A 147 3.61 4.27 -8.01
C LEU A 147 3.38 2.86 -8.61
N ALA A 148 2.35 2.70 -9.45
CA ALA A 148 2.05 1.42 -10.07
C ALA A 148 3.03 0.98 -11.18
N THR A 149 3.83 1.89 -11.75
CA THR A 149 4.64 1.61 -12.95
C THR A 149 6.14 1.60 -12.72
N VAL A 150 6.62 2.20 -11.64
CA VAL A 150 8.06 2.26 -11.34
C VAL A 150 8.35 1.68 -9.97
N ALA A 151 9.44 0.92 -9.87
CA ALA A 151 10.02 0.61 -8.58
C ALA A 151 10.75 1.83 -8.02
N PHE A 152 10.90 1.90 -6.71
CA PHE A 152 11.61 2.94 -5.98
C PHE A 152 12.95 2.43 -5.47
N THR A 153 13.84 3.38 -5.19
CA THR A 153 15.12 3.18 -4.50
C THR A 153 15.42 4.38 -3.59
N PHE A 154 16.45 4.28 -2.76
CA PHE A 154 16.90 5.38 -1.92
C PHE A 154 17.63 6.43 -2.76
N GLY A 155 17.20 7.69 -2.70
CA GLY A 155 17.91 8.80 -3.35
C GLY A 155 19.24 9.13 -2.66
N ALA A 156 19.38 8.78 -1.37
CA ALA A 156 20.60 8.91 -0.59
C ALA A 156 20.96 7.53 0.01
N PRO A 157 21.89 6.76 -0.61
CA PRO A 157 22.20 5.40 -0.16
C PRO A 157 22.80 5.34 1.26
N GLU A 158 23.31 6.46 1.78
CA GLU A 158 23.87 6.57 3.14
C GLU A 158 22.82 6.32 4.24
N ILE A 159 21.52 6.36 3.92
CA ILE A 159 20.44 5.95 4.83
C ILE A 159 20.56 4.46 5.24
N LEU A 160 21.23 3.66 4.41
CA LEU A 160 21.47 2.23 4.67
C LEU A 160 22.74 1.98 5.47
N ASP A 161 23.54 3.00 5.73
CA ASP A 161 24.73 2.85 6.55
C ASP A 161 24.35 2.69 8.03
N THR A 162 24.81 1.60 8.64
CA THR A 162 24.69 1.41 10.08
C THR A 162 25.82 2.11 10.82
N VAL A 163 25.49 2.94 11.79
CA VAL A 163 26.45 3.42 12.80
C VAL A 163 26.49 2.46 13.99
N PRO A 164 27.62 2.34 14.71
CA PRO A 164 27.68 1.57 15.94
C PRO A 164 26.59 2.03 16.91
N ALA A 165 25.94 1.06 17.58
CA ALA A 165 24.93 1.36 18.57
C ALA A 165 25.50 2.33 19.62
N ARG A 166 24.76 3.40 19.91
CA ARG A 166 25.15 4.31 20.99
C ARG A 166 25.08 3.56 22.32
N GLY A 167 25.91 3.95 23.27
CA GLY A 167 25.83 3.40 24.62
C GLY A 167 24.50 3.72 25.31
N VAL A 168 24.05 2.81 26.17
CA VAL A 168 22.94 3.04 27.09
C VAL A 168 23.35 4.12 28.11
N THR A 169 22.46 5.06 28.36
CA THR A 169 22.63 6.17 29.30
C THR A 169 21.62 6.10 30.43
N ASP A 170 21.85 6.83 31.52
CA ASP A 170 20.89 6.90 32.64
C ASP A 170 19.52 7.44 32.20
N ALA A 171 19.50 8.34 31.20
CA ALA A 171 18.26 8.86 30.63
C ALA A 171 17.41 7.77 29.94
N ASP A 172 18.04 6.70 29.45
CA ASP A 172 17.34 5.56 28.84
C ASP A 172 16.62 4.70 29.88
N ARG A 173 17.04 4.81 31.15
CA ARG A 173 16.52 4.08 32.31
C ARG A 173 15.66 4.93 33.23
N ASP A 174 15.56 6.24 32.98
CA ASP A 174 14.69 7.15 33.72
C ASP A 174 13.23 6.96 33.30
N SER A 175 12.48 6.23 34.13
CA SER A 175 11.04 5.97 33.94
C SER A 175 10.22 7.25 33.78
N SER A 176 10.53 8.32 34.52
CA SER A 176 9.77 9.58 34.42
C SER A 176 10.06 10.30 33.10
N ALA A 177 11.32 10.32 32.67
CA ALA A 177 11.71 10.91 31.39
C ALA A 177 11.09 10.16 30.20
N VAL A 178 11.10 8.82 30.25
CA VAL A 178 10.50 7.97 29.20
C VAL A 178 8.98 8.10 29.19
N ARG A 179 8.30 8.18 30.35
CA ARG A 179 6.87 8.47 30.42
C ARG A 179 6.50 9.80 29.75
N ALA A 180 7.33 10.83 29.94
CA ALA A 180 7.14 12.12 29.27
C ALA A 180 7.39 12.04 27.75
N GLN A 181 8.31 11.18 27.29
CA GLN A 181 8.50 10.89 25.86
C GLN A 181 7.26 10.20 25.27
N LEU A 182 6.70 9.20 25.96
CA LEU A 182 5.45 8.54 25.58
C LEU A 182 4.31 9.55 25.44
N GLU A 183 4.12 10.45 26.41
CA GLU A 183 3.07 11.47 26.32
C GLU A 183 3.24 12.38 25.10
N ARG A 184 4.48 12.79 24.79
CA ARG A 184 4.76 13.60 23.59
C ARG A 184 4.45 12.84 22.31
N HIS A 185 4.86 11.58 22.20
CA HIS A 185 4.56 10.72 21.06
C HIS A 185 3.04 10.58 20.85
N LEU A 186 2.28 10.33 21.91
CA LEU A 186 0.82 10.21 21.84
C LEU A 186 0.15 11.51 21.36
N ARG A 187 0.68 12.68 21.75
CA ARG A 187 0.21 13.98 21.25
C ARG A 187 0.57 14.20 19.77
N LEU A 188 1.80 13.84 19.36
CA LEU A 188 2.24 13.94 17.96
C LEU A 188 1.38 13.08 17.04
N ARG A 189 1.02 11.88 17.49
CA ARG A 189 0.07 10.98 16.80
C ARG A 189 -1.36 11.54 16.71
N GLY A 190 -1.69 12.59 17.46
CA GLY A 190 -3.06 13.10 17.55
C GLY A 190 -4.00 12.19 18.34
N ALA A 191 -3.48 11.39 19.28
CA ALA A 191 -4.32 10.53 20.12
C ALA A 191 -5.29 11.37 20.96
N SER A 192 -6.54 10.88 21.09
CA SER A 192 -7.55 11.50 21.93
C SER A 192 -7.10 11.55 23.40
N GLU A 193 -7.72 12.43 24.19
CA GLU A 193 -7.48 12.52 25.64
C GLU A 193 -7.67 11.18 26.35
N ASP A 194 -8.72 10.43 25.99
CA ASP A 194 -9.00 9.10 26.54
C ASP A 194 -7.89 8.09 26.19
N THR A 195 -7.55 7.96 24.90
CA THR A 195 -6.48 7.05 24.45
C THR A 195 -5.15 7.37 25.13
N ARG A 196 -4.83 8.66 25.27
CA ARG A 196 -3.60 9.10 25.95
C ARG A 196 -3.63 8.77 27.43
N GLY A 197 -4.77 8.98 28.10
CA GLY A 197 -4.98 8.61 29.49
C GLY A 197 -4.80 7.11 29.72
N ARG A 198 -5.42 6.26 28.88
CA ARG A 198 -5.28 4.79 28.94
C ARG A 198 -3.83 4.34 28.74
N ALA A 199 -3.14 4.88 27.73
CA ALA A 199 -1.75 4.54 27.46
C ALA A 199 -0.81 4.88 28.63
N LEU A 200 -0.94 6.09 29.20
CA LEU A 200 -0.14 6.50 30.35
C LEU A 200 -0.45 5.68 31.61
N ALA A 201 -1.72 5.38 31.86
CA ALA A 201 -2.11 4.50 32.96
C ALA A 201 -1.57 3.08 32.78
N LEU A 202 -1.59 2.56 31.54
CA LEU A 202 -1.01 1.26 31.23
C LEU A 202 0.50 1.25 31.50
N TYR A 203 1.23 2.25 31.02
CA TYR A 203 2.66 2.43 31.32
C TYR A 203 2.96 2.35 32.82
N ASP A 204 2.19 3.08 33.62
CA ASP A 204 2.34 3.16 35.07
C ASP A 204 1.96 1.83 35.78
N SER A 205 1.15 0.99 35.14
CA SER A 205 0.64 -0.28 35.70
C SER A 205 1.48 -1.51 35.35
N ILE A 206 2.29 -1.46 34.29
CA ILE A 206 3.11 -2.61 33.87
C ILE A 206 4.19 -2.86 34.94
N PRO A 207 4.21 -4.05 35.58
CA PRO A 207 5.14 -4.33 36.67
C PRO A 207 6.57 -4.44 36.16
N GLU A 208 7.52 -3.80 36.85
CA GLU A 208 8.95 -3.84 36.50
C GLU A 208 9.53 -5.25 36.53
N SER A 209 8.96 -6.15 37.34
CA SER A 209 9.38 -7.56 37.38
C SER A 209 9.07 -8.32 36.08
N ARG A 210 8.12 -7.84 35.28
CA ARG A 210 7.76 -8.42 33.97
C ARG A 210 8.39 -7.65 32.83
N VAL A 211 8.43 -6.33 32.91
CA VAL A 211 9.05 -5.47 31.88
C VAL A 211 9.96 -4.46 32.57
N PRO A 212 11.22 -4.82 32.87
CA PRO A 212 12.12 -3.96 33.65
C PRO A 212 12.47 -2.65 32.93
N GLY A 213 12.64 -2.70 31.61
CA GLY A 213 13.07 -1.55 30.80
C GLY A 213 11.95 -0.54 30.58
N PRO A 214 12.10 0.74 30.99
CA PRO A 214 11.05 1.74 30.83
C PRO A 214 10.71 2.00 29.35
N LYS A 215 11.65 1.90 28.42
CA LYS A 215 11.35 2.04 26.99
C LYS A 215 10.50 0.91 26.43
N ALA A 216 10.72 -0.33 26.85
CA ALA A 216 9.86 -1.45 26.47
C ALA A 216 8.43 -1.25 27.02
N ARG A 217 8.29 -0.76 28.27
CA ARG A 217 6.98 -0.36 28.83
C ARG A 217 6.32 0.75 28.01
N ALA A 218 7.08 1.76 27.58
CA ALA A 218 6.55 2.85 26.76
C ALA A 218 6.12 2.37 25.37
N ALA A 219 6.90 1.50 24.74
CA ALA A 219 6.56 0.92 23.44
C ALA A 219 5.28 0.07 23.51
N LEU A 220 5.13 -0.77 24.53
CA LEU A 220 3.86 -1.47 24.79
C LEU A 220 2.72 -0.48 24.97
N ALA A 221 2.84 0.47 25.88
CA ALA A 221 1.80 1.46 26.15
C ALA A 221 1.41 2.27 24.90
N ALA A 222 2.36 2.56 24.01
CA ALA A 222 2.12 3.25 22.75
C ALA A 222 1.26 2.46 21.75
N LEU A 223 1.13 1.14 21.89
CA LEU A 223 0.21 0.33 21.07
C LEU A 223 -1.26 0.67 21.30
N THR A 224 -1.60 1.31 22.43
CA THR A 224 -2.97 1.74 22.74
C THR A 224 -3.51 2.65 21.62
N GLY A 225 -4.63 2.29 21.03
CA GLY A 225 -5.28 3.02 19.93
C GLY A 225 -4.68 2.77 18.54
N LEU A 226 -3.72 1.84 18.40
CA LEU A 226 -3.22 1.38 17.11
C LEU A 226 -3.95 0.10 16.68
N PHE A 227 -3.83 -0.28 15.40
CA PHE A 227 -4.32 -1.59 14.93
C PHE A 227 -3.68 -2.77 15.69
N ALA A 228 -2.48 -2.55 16.23
CA ALA A 228 -1.71 -3.50 17.02
C ALA A 228 -2.05 -3.48 18.53
N GLU A 229 -3.07 -2.74 18.99
CA GLU A 229 -3.53 -2.80 20.39
C GLU A 229 -3.77 -4.24 20.92
N PRO A 230 -4.25 -5.22 20.12
CA PRO A 230 -4.39 -6.60 20.57
C PRO A 230 -3.10 -7.26 21.11
N ALA A 231 -1.91 -6.76 20.75
CA ALA A 231 -0.64 -7.25 21.31
C ALA A 231 -0.61 -7.13 22.84
N LEU A 232 -1.29 -6.12 23.39
CA LEU A 232 -1.34 -5.87 24.83
C LEU A 232 -1.98 -7.05 25.56
N GLY A 233 -3.14 -7.52 25.09
CA GLY A 233 -3.80 -8.68 25.68
C GLY A 233 -2.96 -9.94 25.52
N ALA A 234 -2.33 -10.11 24.35
CA ALA A 234 -1.48 -11.25 24.07
C ALA A 234 -0.26 -11.30 25.00
N LEU A 235 0.44 -10.18 25.17
CA LEU A 235 1.67 -10.13 25.95
C LEU A 235 1.38 -10.02 27.46
N LEU A 236 0.41 -9.21 27.88
CA LEU A 236 0.24 -8.85 29.30
C LEU A 236 -0.86 -9.63 30.03
N GLU A 237 -1.81 -10.23 29.31
CA GLU A 237 -3.03 -10.82 29.89
C GLU A 237 -3.23 -12.30 29.53
N GLY A 238 -2.49 -12.83 28.55
CA GLY A 238 -2.62 -14.22 28.13
C GLY A 238 -3.66 -14.46 27.04
N ALA A 239 -4.09 -13.42 26.32
CA ALA A 239 -4.93 -13.55 25.12
C ALA A 239 -4.10 -14.02 23.90
N ASN A 240 -3.46 -15.18 24.04
CA ASN A 240 -2.61 -15.82 23.04
C ASN A 240 -2.85 -17.35 23.06
N CYS A 241 -2.22 -18.10 22.15
CA CYS A 241 -2.45 -19.54 22.05
C CYS A 241 -2.06 -20.34 23.33
N GLY A 242 -1.12 -19.83 24.12
CA GLY A 242 -0.68 -20.45 25.38
C GLY A 242 -1.55 -20.10 26.58
N GLY A 243 -2.48 -19.14 26.45
CA GLY A 243 -3.39 -18.73 27.53
C GLY A 243 -2.71 -18.09 28.74
N ARG A 244 -1.44 -17.68 28.61
CA ARG A 244 -0.61 -17.15 29.70
C ARG A 244 0.05 -15.84 29.28
N PRO A 245 0.13 -14.83 30.16
CA PRO A 245 0.91 -13.64 29.88
C PRO A 245 2.40 -13.99 29.75
N VAL A 246 3.18 -13.11 29.13
CA VAL A 246 4.63 -13.23 29.15
C VAL A 246 5.14 -13.18 30.58
N SER A 247 6.13 -14.00 30.89
CA SER A 247 6.84 -13.93 32.17
C SER A 247 7.86 -12.80 32.18
N LEU A 248 8.48 -12.49 31.03
CA LEU A 248 9.49 -11.43 30.92
C LEU A 248 9.54 -10.79 29.52
N ILE A 249 9.71 -9.47 29.46
CA ILE A 249 10.20 -8.73 28.29
C ILE A 249 11.41 -7.91 28.73
N ALA A 250 12.60 -8.24 28.24
CA ALA A 250 13.84 -7.64 28.73
C ALA A 250 14.89 -7.44 27.64
N PHE A 251 15.74 -6.43 27.86
CA PHE A 251 16.94 -6.18 27.06
C PHE A 251 18.04 -7.17 27.47
N GLN A 252 18.10 -8.30 26.78
CA GLN A 252 19.04 -9.39 27.02
C GLN A 252 19.37 -10.08 25.70
N ALA A 253 20.54 -10.72 25.62
CA ALA A 253 20.94 -11.43 24.40
C ALA A 253 19.87 -12.48 24.03
N PRO A 254 19.31 -12.42 22.80
CA PRO A 254 18.34 -13.41 22.37
C PRO A 254 18.92 -14.83 22.45
N PRO A 255 18.21 -15.78 23.08
CA PRO A 255 18.70 -17.15 23.20
C PRO A 255 18.96 -17.79 21.82
N GLY A 256 20.00 -18.63 21.74
CA GLY A 256 20.35 -19.39 20.53
C GLY A 256 21.06 -18.59 19.43
N ASP A 257 20.74 -17.31 19.25
CA ASP A 257 21.47 -16.42 18.33
C ASP A 257 21.48 -14.96 18.85
N PRO A 258 22.59 -14.49 19.46
CA PRO A 258 22.69 -13.13 19.99
C PRO A 258 22.68 -12.05 18.89
N ARG A 259 22.73 -12.43 17.61
CA ARG A 259 22.61 -11.50 16.49
C ARG A 259 21.16 -11.20 16.15
N LEU A 260 20.15 -11.85 16.73
CA LEU A 260 18.78 -11.44 16.49
C LEU A 260 18.50 -10.08 17.16
N LEU A 261 17.53 -9.34 16.63
CA LEU A 261 17.04 -8.09 17.26
C LEU A 261 16.09 -8.40 18.41
N ALA A 262 15.24 -9.40 18.24
CA ALA A 262 14.45 -9.98 19.30
C ALA A 262 14.21 -11.47 19.06
N ARG A 263 13.69 -12.15 20.07
CA ARG A 263 13.23 -13.53 20.00
C ARG A 263 12.21 -13.82 21.08
N VAL A 264 11.15 -14.54 20.71
CA VAL A 264 10.26 -15.22 21.66
C VAL A 264 10.78 -16.62 21.98
N THR A 265 10.80 -16.95 23.28
CA THR A 265 11.01 -18.31 23.80
C THR A 265 9.98 -18.61 24.88
N THR A 266 10.01 -19.81 25.45
CA THR A 266 9.19 -20.18 26.61
C THR A 266 10.05 -20.53 27.81
N ASP A 267 9.55 -20.22 29.01
CA ASP A 267 10.13 -20.69 30.27
C ASP A 267 9.66 -22.11 30.63
N GLU A 268 10.12 -22.64 31.77
CA GLU A 268 9.78 -23.99 32.24
C GLU A 268 8.27 -24.20 32.45
N ASP A 269 7.54 -23.13 32.76
CA ASP A 269 6.09 -23.14 32.96
C ASP A 269 5.30 -22.96 31.64
N GLY A 270 6.01 -22.85 30.52
CA GLY A 270 5.45 -22.61 29.19
C GLY A 270 4.99 -21.17 28.98
N SER A 271 5.36 -20.23 29.85
CA SER A 271 5.06 -18.81 29.65
C SER A 271 6.07 -18.20 28.69
N ARG A 272 5.60 -17.32 27.81
CA ARG A 272 6.46 -16.68 26.81
C ARG A 272 7.44 -15.71 27.46
N MET A 273 8.65 -15.63 26.91
CA MET A 273 9.67 -14.65 27.22
C MET A 273 10.08 -13.94 25.94
N VAL A 274 10.08 -12.61 25.93
CA VAL A 274 10.54 -11.80 24.80
C VAL A 274 11.91 -11.23 25.15
N SER A 275 12.95 -11.69 24.45
CA SER A 275 14.31 -11.19 24.61
C SER A 275 14.61 -10.16 23.55
N LEU A 276 14.80 -8.90 23.93
CA LEU A 276 15.20 -7.80 23.04
C LEU A 276 16.72 -7.65 23.10
N SER A 277 17.40 -7.49 21.97
CA SER A 277 18.85 -7.29 21.95
C SER A 277 19.27 -6.14 22.88
N PRO A 278 20.34 -6.29 23.69
CA PRO A 278 20.75 -5.25 24.66
C PRO A 278 21.04 -3.89 24.04
N GLU A 279 21.49 -3.85 22.79
CA GLU A 279 21.75 -2.60 22.07
C GLU A 279 20.48 -1.76 21.86
N LEU A 280 19.31 -2.41 21.85
CA LEU A 280 18.02 -1.76 21.67
C LEU A 280 17.57 -0.96 22.91
N GLU A 281 18.21 -1.14 24.07
CA GLU A 281 17.94 -0.31 25.25
C GLU A 281 18.29 1.17 24.97
N ALA A 282 19.27 1.41 24.10
CA ALA A 282 19.64 2.74 23.65
C ALA A 282 18.76 3.27 22.50
N GLU A 283 17.83 2.48 21.95
CA GLU A 283 16.99 2.97 20.86
C GLU A 283 15.93 3.97 21.30
N ARG A 284 15.40 4.73 20.36
CA ARG A 284 14.14 5.43 20.59
C ARG A 284 13.04 4.39 20.87
N PHE A 285 12.19 4.63 21.88
CA PHE A 285 11.19 3.61 22.25
C PHE A 285 10.18 3.36 21.13
N GLU A 286 9.97 4.36 20.27
CA GLU A 286 9.12 4.27 19.08
C GLU A 286 9.60 3.17 18.12
N MET A 287 10.91 2.92 18.04
CA MET A 287 11.48 1.86 17.20
C MET A 287 11.17 0.46 17.74
N LEU A 288 10.83 0.34 19.03
CA LEU A 288 10.44 -0.93 19.63
C LEU A 288 8.96 -1.26 19.39
N ILE A 289 8.14 -0.29 18.93
CA ILE A 289 6.72 -0.51 18.66
C ILE A 289 6.53 -1.53 17.51
N PRO A 290 7.19 -1.40 16.33
CA PRO A 290 7.17 -2.43 15.29
C PRO A 290 7.62 -3.78 15.83
N LEU A 291 8.75 -3.81 16.54
CA LEU A 291 9.34 -5.06 17.04
C LEU A 291 8.40 -5.79 18.00
N LEU A 292 7.76 -5.09 18.95
CA LEU A 292 6.80 -5.71 19.85
C LEU A 292 5.48 -6.08 19.15
N THR A 293 5.12 -5.38 18.06
CA THR A 293 4.00 -5.76 17.20
C THR A 293 4.26 -7.13 16.55
N HIS A 294 5.49 -7.33 16.06
CA HIS A 294 5.99 -8.58 15.50
C HIS A 294 5.99 -9.71 16.55
N GLU A 295 6.75 -9.55 17.63
CA GLU A 295 6.98 -10.60 18.62
C GLU A 295 5.70 -11.05 19.34
N ALA A 296 4.65 -10.22 19.35
CA ALA A 296 3.37 -10.60 19.93
C ALA A 296 2.66 -11.73 19.17
N ILE A 297 2.94 -11.87 17.87
CA ILE A 297 2.35 -12.88 16.99
C ILE A 297 2.89 -14.27 17.34
N HIS A 298 4.20 -14.40 17.53
CA HIS A 298 4.83 -15.67 17.87
C HIS A 298 4.34 -16.19 19.22
N CYS A 299 3.58 -17.27 19.19
CA CYS A 299 2.92 -17.79 20.39
C CYS A 299 3.48 -19.14 20.84
N ASP A 300 4.03 -19.94 19.92
CA ASP A 300 4.51 -21.29 20.16
C ASP A 300 5.96 -21.47 19.66
N ASP A 301 6.43 -22.71 19.55
CA ASP A 301 7.78 -23.06 19.08
C ASP A 301 7.84 -23.37 17.57
N ARG A 302 6.77 -23.07 16.83
CA ARG A 302 6.59 -23.42 15.42
C ARG A 302 6.45 -22.18 14.56
N ASP A 303 7.58 -21.58 14.27
CA ASP A 303 7.62 -20.51 13.29
C ASP A 303 7.23 -21.06 11.91
N GLY A 304 6.29 -20.40 11.24
CA GLY A 304 5.92 -20.68 9.86
C GLY A 304 6.40 -19.56 8.94
N VAL A 305 6.85 -19.88 7.71
CA VAL A 305 7.29 -18.83 6.77
C VAL A 305 6.20 -17.79 6.50
N TYR A 306 4.92 -18.18 6.39
CA TYR A 306 3.83 -17.22 6.19
C TYR A 306 3.49 -16.40 7.44
N GLU A 307 3.75 -16.95 8.62
CA GLU A 307 3.65 -16.19 9.86
C GLU A 307 4.73 -15.12 9.93
N GLU A 308 5.99 -15.44 9.61
CA GLU A 308 7.09 -14.47 9.54
C GLU A 308 6.81 -13.37 8.51
N VAL A 309 6.27 -13.74 7.34
CA VAL A 309 5.84 -12.75 6.33
C VAL A 309 4.76 -11.85 6.90
N ALA A 310 3.75 -12.40 7.58
CA ALA A 310 2.67 -11.60 8.17
C ALA A 310 3.17 -10.72 9.32
N ALA A 311 4.00 -11.24 10.22
CA ALA A 311 4.56 -10.52 11.34
C ALA A 311 5.46 -9.36 10.88
N THR A 312 6.35 -9.63 9.92
CA THR A 312 7.18 -8.60 9.31
C THR A 312 6.33 -7.59 8.53
N ALA A 313 5.27 -8.01 7.84
CA ALA A 313 4.41 -7.06 7.14
C ALA A 313 3.67 -6.13 8.12
N PHE A 314 3.17 -6.65 9.26
CA PHE A 314 2.52 -5.83 10.28
C PHE A 314 3.49 -4.90 11.01
N ASP A 315 4.70 -5.33 11.34
CA ASP A 315 5.70 -4.44 11.94
C ASP A 315 6.08 -3.30 10.99
N THR A 316 6.23 -3.61 9.71
CA THR A 316 6.65 -2.67 8.70
C THR A 316 5.51 -1.69 8.45
N PHE A 317 4.27 -2.17 8.40
CA PHE A 317 3.08 -1.33 8.34
C PHE A 317 2.97 -0.40 9.55
N ALA A 318 3.24 -0.88 10.77
CA ALA A 318 3.29 -0.03 11.96
C ALA A 318 4.39 1.04 11.82
N TYR A 319 5.56 0.68 11.31
CA TYR A 319 6.66 1.62 11.10
C TYR A 319 6.35 2.70 10.05
N VAL A 320 5.68 2.34 8.93
CA VAL A 320 5.19 3.31 7.94
C VAL A 320 4.33 4.40 8.60
N HIS A 321 3.39 4.01 9.46
CA HIS A 321 2.58 4.98 10.20
C HIS A 321 3.41 5.84 11.17
N LEU A 322 4.41 5.25 11.84
CA LEU A 322 5.28 6.01 12.75
C LEU A 322 6.12 7.04 12.02
N VAL A 323 6.71 6.69 10.86
CA VAL A 323 7.51 7.61 10.04
C VAL A 323 6.65 8.75 9.50
N ALA A 324 5.43 8.48 9.08
CA ALA A 324 4.51 9.54 8.63
C ALA A 324 4.14 10.53 9.75
N ILE A 325 4.20 10.11 11.02
CA ILE A 325 3.97 10.98 12.20
C ILE A 325 5.25 11.72 12.58
N ASP A 326 6.38 11.02 12.59
CA ASP A 326 7.69 11.56 12.96
C ASP A 326 8.76 11.09 11.96
N PRO A 327 9.02 11.87 10.90
CA PRO A 327 10.02 11.55 9.89
C PRO A 327 11.43 11.37 10.45
N SER A 328 11.77 11.96 11.60
CA SER A 328 13.11 11.83 12.19
C SER A 328 13.46 10.41 12.63
N LEU A 329 12.48 9.49 12.67
CA LEU A 329 12.72 8.07 12.98
C LEU A 329 13.63 7.39 11.95
N VAL A 330 13.64 7.86 10.70
CA VAL A 330 14.48 7.30 9.63
C VAL A 330 15.97 7.65 9.81
N GLU A 331 16.29 8.65 10.64
CA GLU A 331 17.65 9.13 10.86
C GLU A 331 18.44 8.26 11.86
N GLY A 332 17.79 7.31 12.52
CA GLY A 332 18.35 6.52 13.62
C GLY A 332 19.64 5.77 13.28
N ARG A 333 19.90 5.47 11.99
CA ARG A 333 21.09 4.77 11.45
C ARG A 333 21.55 3.54 12.23
N SER A 334 20.70 2.99 13.08
CA SER A 334 20.97 1.77 13.81
C SER A 334 20.67 0.56 12.94
N ARG A 335 21.04 -0.63 13.42
CA ARG A 335 20.69 -1.88 12.75
C ARG A 335 19.17 -2.02 12.57
N LEU A 336 18.41 -1.80 13.65
CA LEU A 336 16.94 -1.85 13.62
C LEU A 336 16.36 -0.82 12.64
N THR A 337 16.87 0.41 12.66
CA THR A 337 16.43 1.46 11.72
C THR A 337 16.64 1.01 10.27
N ARG A 338 17.84 0.51 9.96
CA ARG A 338 18.16 0.03 8.61
C ARG A 338 17.24 -1.11 8.17
N GLU A 339 17.00 -2.10 9.02
CA GLU A 339 16.12 -3.23 8.69
C GLU A 339 14.69 -2.75 8.41
N LEU A 340 14.13 -1.90 9.27
CA LEU A 340 12.80 -1.33 9.06
C LEU A 340 12.72 -0.48 7.78
N VAL A 341 13.72 0.36 7.50
CA VAL A 341 13.76 1.17 6.28
C VAL A 341 13.84 0.30 5.01
N VAL A 342 14.64 -0.77 5.03
CA VAL A 342 14.72 -1.73 3.91
C VAL A 342 13.38 -2.45 3.73
N ASN A 343 12.73 -2.85 4.81
CA ASN A 343 11.43 -3.51 4.76
C ASN A 343 10.33 -2.58 4.21
N VAL A 344 10.35 -1.29 4.54
CA VAL A 344 9.42 -0.32 3.95
C VAL A 344 9.61 -0.22 2.44
N LEU A 345 10.85 -0.13 1.95
CA LEU A 345 11.11 -0.08 0.51
C LEU A 345 10.60 -1.35 -0.19
N LEU A 346 10.86 -2.52 0.40
CA LEU A 346 10.35 -3.80 -0.11
C LEU A 346 8.81 -3.81 -0.20
N LEU A 347 8.14 -3.29 0.83
CA LEU A 347 6.68 -3.26 0.92
C LEU A 347 6.07 -2.29 -0.11
N ILE A 348 6.71 -1.14 -0.35
CA ILE A 348 6.31 -0.14 -1.36
C ILE A 348 6.52 -0.70 -2.79
N ASN A 349 7.61 -1.42 -3.03
CA ASN A 349 7.89 -2.04 -4.34
C ASN A 349 7.12 -3.35 -4.58
N SER A 350 6.22 -3.70 -3.67
CA SER A 350 5.36 -4.87 -3.71
C SER A 350 3.89 -4.43 -3.72
N GLY A 351 2.98 -5.34 -4.08
CA GLY A 351 1.56 -5.05 -4.26
C GLY A 351 1.05 -5.62 -5.57
N ARG A 352 0.34 -6.75 -5.51
CA ARG A 352 -0.10 -7.47 -6.71
C ARG A 352 -1.40 -6.89 -7.28
N ARG A 353 -2.35 -6.58 -6.41
CA ARG A 353 -3.66 -6.06 -6.81
C ARG A 353 -3.69 -4.53 -6.90
N TRP A 354 -2.92 -3.86 -6.05
CA TRP A 354 -2.86 -2.41 -5.91
C TRP A 354 -1.39 -1.96 -5.90
N PRO A 355 -0.67 -2.06 -7.03
CA PRO A 355 0.75 -1.70 -7.13
C PRO A 355 1.03 -0.21 -6.86
N GLU A 356 0.00 0.63 -6.81
CA GLU A 356 0.05 2.04 -6.39
C GLU A 356 0.05 2.24 -4.85
N SER A 357 -0.04 1.15 -4.09
CA SER A 357 0.00 1.12 -2.63
C SER A 357 1.08 0.15 -2.17
N VAL A 358 1.10 -0.17 -0.89
CA VAL A 358 1.99 -1.19 -0.32
C VAL A 358 1.40 -2.60 -0.47
N GLY A 359 2.25 -3.62 -0.48
CA GLY A 359 1.80 -5.01 -0.44
C GLY A 359 2.93 -5.99 -0.13
N VAL A 360 2.62 -7.28 -0.16
CA VAL A 360 3.61 -8.34 0.13
C VAL A 360 3.94 -9.20 -1.10
N LEU A 361 3.09 -9.19 -2.11
CA LEU A 361 3.24 -9.96 -3.34
C LEU A 361 3.90 -9.12 -4.44
N ARG A 362 4.36 -9.79 -5.50
CA ARG A 362 5.02 -9.13 -6.62
C ARG A 362 4.12 -8.07 -7.29
N SER A 363 4.67 -6.87 -7.47
CA SER A 363 4.06 -5.79 -8.25
C SER A 363 4.28 -5.97 -9.75
N ALA A 364 3.32 -5.51 -10.56
CA ALA A 364 3.44 -5.48 -12.02
C ALA A 364 4.47 -4.45 -12.50
N GLY A 365 4.68 -3.36 -11.73
CA GLY A 365 5.61 -2.27 -12.04
C GLY A 365 7.06 -2.52 -11.59
N ALA A 366 7.29 -3.56 -10.77
CA ALA A 366 8.61 -3.84 -10.21
C ALA A 366 9.15 -5.21 -10.68
N GLY A 367 10.33 -5.19 -11.30
CA GLY A 367 11.07 -6.41 -11.64
C GLY A 367 11.72 -7.07 -10.41
N GLN A 368 12.18 -6.24 -9.47
CA GLN A 368 12.81 -6.61 -8.20
C GLN A 368 12.27 -5.69 -7.09
N ALA A 369 12.12 -6.21 -5.88
CA ALA A 369 11.61 -5.43 -4.75
C ALA A 369 12.69 -4.54 -4.10
N LEU A 370 13.97 -4.85 -4.32
CA LEU A 370 15.12 -4.00 -3.94
C LEU A 370 16.01 -3.68 -5.15
N PRO A 371 15.57 -2.74 -6.03
CA PRO A 371 16.37 -2.29 -7.17
C PRO A 371 17.75 -1.79 -6.74
N GLY A 372 18.77 -2.08 -7.54
CA GLY A 372 20.16 -1.68 -7.27
C GLY A 372 20.89 -2.53 -6.24
N SER A 373 20.25 -3.59 -5.71
CA SER A 373 20.88 -4.57 -4.82
C SER A 373 21.18 -5.89 -5.55
N ASN A 374 22.00 -6.75 -4.94
CA ASN A 374 22.22 -8.12 -5.41
C ASN A 374 21.15 -9.11 -4.91
N ASN A 375 20.10 -8.63 -4.22
CA ASN A 375 19.06 -9.50 -3.71
C ASN A 375 18.06 -9.83 -4.86
N PRO A 376 17.81 -11.11 -5.16
CA PRO A 376 16.97 -11.49 -6.30
C PRO A 376 15.46 -11.45 -6.00
N ALA A 377 15.04 -11.14 -4.77
CA ALA A 377 13.62 -11.19 -4.39
C ALA A 377 12.77 -10.25 -5.26
N ALA A 378 11.69 -10.80 -5.83
CA ALA A 378 10.74 -10.05 -6.65
C ALA A 378 9.61 -9.41 -5.82
N SER A 379 9.54 -9.70 -4.51
CA SER A 379 8.55 -9.17 -3.59
C SER A 379 9.05 -9.18 -2.15
N PHE A 380 8.34 -8.44 -1.28
CA PHE A 380 8.54 -8.47 0.17
C PHE A 380 8.44 -9.90 0.73
N ALA A 381 7.39 -10.65 0.37
CA ALA A 381 7.20 -12.01 0.88
C ALA A 381 8.34 -12.94 0.49
N GLU A 382 8.85 -12.84 -0.73
CA GLU A 382 10.03 -13.62 -1.17
C GLU A 382 11.30 -13.24 -0.41
N PHE A 383 11.50 -11.94 -0.13
CA PHE A 383 12.64 -11.46 0.64
C PHE A 383 12.63 -12.02 2.06
N VAL A 384 11.50 -11.91 2.75
CA VAL A 384 11.33 -12.44 4.11
C VAL A 384 11.48 -13.96 4.09
N ALA A 385 10.78 -14.68 3.20
CA ALA A 385 10.90 -16.13 3.11
C ALA A 385 12.34 -16.62 2.89
N ALA A 386 13.15 -15.88 2.12
CA ALA A 386 14.55 -16.21 1.91
C ALA A 386 15.41 -16.05 3.18
N ALA A 387 15.13 -15.03 4.01
CA ALA A 387 15.81 -14.84 5.30
C ALA A 387 15.51 -15.98 6.29
N TYR A 388 14.32 -16.57 6.19
CA TYR A 388 13.84 -17.65 7.06
C TYR A 388 13.89 -19.04 6.40
N GLY A 389 14.71 -19.25 5.37
CA GLY A 389 14.78 -20.53 4.63
C GLY A 389 15.18 -21.77 5.45
N GLN A 390 15.58 -21.60 6.72
CA GLN A 390 15.85 -22.68 7.66
C GLN A 390 14.59 -23.15 8.42
N VAL A 391 13.50 -22.40 8.36
CA VAL A 391 12.21 -22.74 8.97
C VAL A 391 11.59 -23.90 8.17
N GLY A 392 11.36 -25.03 8.84
CA GLY A 392 11.04 -26.31 8.19
C GLY A 392 9.64 -26.43 7.59
N GLY A 393 8.77 -25.43 7.78
CA GLY A 393 7.39 -25.43 7.32
C GLY A 393 6.96 -24.10 6.69
N SER A 394 6.15 -24.17 5.62
CA SER A 394 5.56 -22.98 5.01
C SER A 394 4.38 -22.41 5.80
N THR A 395 3.78 -23.21 6.70
CA THR A 395 2.57 -22.86 7.44
C THR A 395 2.71 -23.19 8.92
N SER A 396 2.23 -22.28 9.77
CA SER A 396 1.93 -22.49 11.19
C SER A 396 0.40 -22.41 11.41
N PRO A 397 -0.11 -22.88 12.56
CA PRO A 397 -1.49 -22.61 12.97
C PRO A 397 -1.78 -21.09 12.96
N GLU A 398 -3.01 -20.68 12.70
CA GLU A 398 -3.34 -19.25 12.75
C GLU A 398 -3.12 -18.68 14.14
N GLU A 399 -2.41 -17.55 14.19
CA GLU A 399 -2.13 -16.85 15.42
C GLU A 399 -3.26 -15.89 15.81
N PRO A 400 -3.86 -16.02 17.02
CA PRO A 400 -4.98 -15.17 17.43
C PRO A 400 -4.68 -13.67 17.34
N VAL A 401 -3.43 -13.29 17.59
CA VAL A 401 -2.96 -11.90 17.55
C VAL A 401 -2.90 -11.39 16.12
N ALA A 402 -2.31 -12.17 15.19
CA ALA A 402 -2.28 -11.81 13.78
C ALA A 402 -3.69 -11.69 13.20
N VAL A 403 -4.60 -12.60 13.58
CA VAL A 403 -6.02 -12.54 13.18
C VAL A 403 -6.68 -11.26 13.73
N ALA A 404 -6.39 -10.87 14.97
CA ALA A 404 -6.93 -9.65 15.57
C ALA A 404 -6.40 -8.37 14.89
N TYR A 405 -5.12 -8.33 14.53
CA TYR A 405 -4.55 -7.24 13.72
C TYR A 405 -5.25 -7.15 12.37
N ALA A 406 -5.36 -8.28 11.67
CA ALA A 406 -5.99 -8.35 10.36
C ALA A 406 -7.47 -7.94 10.40
N ALA A 407 -8.21 -8.35 11.43
CA ALA A 407 -9.60 -7.95 11.63
C ALA A 407 -9.75 -6.45 11.86
N THR A 408 -8.84 -5.84 12.64
CA THR A 408 -8.86 -4.40 12.91
C THR A 408 -8.63 -3.60 11.62
N LEU A 409 -7.60 -3.99 10.84
CA LEU A 409 -7.31 -3.37 9.54
C LEU A 409 -8.43 -3.61 8.53
N ALA A 410 -9.00 -4.81 8.47
CA ALA A 410 -10.06 -5.16 7.52
C ALA A 410 -11.32 -4.35 7.80
N SER A 411 -11.69 -4.19 9.08
CA SER A 411 -12.79 -3.33 9.49
C SER A 411 -12.57 -1.87 9.07
N ALA A 412 -11.35 -1.35 9.22
CA ALA A 412 -11.01 0.01 8.80
C ALA A 412 -11.06 0.16 7.26
N ALA A 413 -10.64 -0.86 6.53
CA ALA A 413 -10.61 -0.90 5.06
C ALA A 413 -11.96 -1.28 4.41
N GLY A 414 -13.00 -1.58 5.20
CA GLY A 414 -14.28 -2.07 4.70
C GLY A 414 -14.20 -3.44 4.00
N MET A 415 -13.24 -4.28 4.40
CA MET A 415 -13.01 -5.62 3.87
C MET A 415 -13.67 -6.70 4.74
N PRO A 416 -14.10 -7.83 4.16
CA PRO A 416 -14.43 -9.01 4.94
C PRO A 416 -13.18 -9.52 5.67
N GLY A 417 -13.37 -10.13 6.84
CA GLY A 417 -12.28 -10.79 7.56
C GLY A 417 -11.73 -11.99 6.79
N GLY A 418 -10.42 -12.21 6.90
CA GLY A 418 -9.69 -13.30 6.27
C GLY A 418 -8.40 -13.61 7.02
N SER A 419 -7.71 -14.66 6.58
CA SER A 419 -6.49 -15.13 7.23
C SER A 419 -5.31 -14.21 6.90
N PRO A 420 -4.58 -13.67 7.90
CA PRO A 420 -3.33 -12.95 7.65
C PRO A 420 -2.25 -13.82 6.99
N PHE A 421 -2.38 -15.14 7.05
CA PHE A 421 -1.40 -16.08 6.47
C PHE A 421 -1.76 -16.48 5.03
N ASP A 422 -2.92 -16.06 4.52
CA ASP A 422 -3.18 -16.02 3.07
C ASP A 422 -2.53 -14.76 2.51
N LEU A 423 -1.39 -14.92 1.84
CA LEU A 423 -0.62 -13.81 1.30
C LEU A 423 -1.40 -12.94 0.29
N ARG A 424 -2.43 -13.48 -0.39
CA ARG A 424 -3.27 -12.67 -1.28
C ARG A 424 -4.19 -11.75 -0.48
N TYR A 425 -4.75 -12.28 0.60
CA TYR A 425 -5.58 -11.49 1.51
C TYR A 425 -4.72 -10.43 2.21
N LEU A 426 -3.55 -10.80 2.74
CA LEU A 426 -2.63 -9.86 3.38
C LEU A 426 -2.19 -8.74 2.44
N ASP A 427 -1.84 -9.06 1.18
CA ASP A 427 -1.48 -8.08 0.16
C ASP A 427 -2.59 -7.05 -0.07
N GLU A 428 -3.83 -7.51 -0.28
CA GLU A 428 -4.97 -6.62 -0.49
C GLU A 428 -5.35 -5.83 0.77
N LEU A 429 -5.21 -6.46 1.95
CA LEU A 429 -5.50 -5.85 3.24
C LEU A 429 -4.63 -4.63 3.51
N LEU A 430 -3.31 -4.79 3.40
CA LEU A 430 -2.36 -3.71 3.67
C LEU A 430 -2.54 -2.56 2.67
N ALA A 431 -2.71 -2.91 1.39
CA ALA A 431 -2.91 -1.92 0.33
C ALA A 431 -4.13 -1.03 0.57
N ARG A 432 -5.25 -1.60 1.01
CA ARG A 432 -6.51 -0.86 1.25
C ARG A 432 -6.53 -0.16 2.61
N ALA A 433 -5.82 -0.70 3.60
CA ALA A 433 -5.78 -0.12 4.94
C ALA A 433 -4.83 1.09 5.02
N LEU A 434 -3.85 1.20 4.11
CA LEU A 434 -2.93 2.33 4.09
C LEU A 434 -3.57 3.57 3.45
N ASP A 435 -3.52 4.69 4.19
CA ASP A 435 -3.89 6.00 3.65
C ASP A 435 -2.81 6.51 2.67
N SER A 436 -3.24 7.07 1.54
CA SER A 436 -2.31 7.56 0.52
C SER A 436 -1.41 8.71 1.00
N GLY A 437 -1.90 9.53 1.94
CA GLY A 437 -1.11 10.59 2.57
C GLY A 437 -0.01 10.04 3.49
N VAL A 438 -0.30 8.95 4.21
CA VAL A 438 0.71 8.22 5.01
C VAL A 438 1.79 7.64 4.10
N LEU A 439 1.41 7.00 2.99
CA LEU A 439 2.36 6.48 2.01
C LEU A 439 3.24 7.59 1.43
N ALA A 440 2.64 8.68 0.95
CA ALA A 440 3.36 9.82 0.38
C ALA A 440 4.35 10.44 1.38
N GLY A 441 3.92 10.67 2.63
CA GLY A 441 4.78 11.21 3.68
C GLY A 441 5.95 10.27 4.02
N THR A 442 5.74 8.96 3.94
CA THR A 442 6.79 7.96 4.17
C THR A 442 7.80 7.94 3.02
N ILE A 443 7.35 8.00 1.76
CA ILE A 443 8.19 8.11 0.57
C ILE A 443 9.09 9.35 0.66
N GLU A 444 8.51 10.50 1.07
CA GLU A 444 9.25 11.75 1.26
C GLU A 444 10.28 11.63 2.40
N ALA A 445 9.87 11.12 3.56
CA ALA A 445 10.75 10.98 4.73
C ALA A 445 11.98 10.10 4.42
N LEU A 446 11.78 9.02 3.67
CA LEU A 446 12.85 8.10 3.27
C LEU A 446 13.68 8.61 2.08
N GLY A 447 13.30 9.72 1.46
CA GLY A 447 13.95 10.25 0.26
C GLY A 447 13.93 9.24 -0.90
N LEU A 448 12.83 8.51 -1.05
CA LEU A 448 12.69 7.53 -2.13
C LEU A 448 12.50 8.21 -3.48
N ILE A 449 13.12 7.65 -4.51
CA ILE A 449 13.02 8.10 -5.89
C ILE A 449 12.71 6.92 -6.80
N PRO A 450 12.11 7.13 -7.98
CA PRO A 450 12.01 6.10 -9.01
C PRO A 450 13.39 5.51 -9.34
N ALA A 451 13.46 4.19 -9.46
CA ALA A 451 14.63 3.47 -9.92
C ALA A 451 14.76 3.61 -11.45
N ASP A 452 16.00 3.72 -11.94
CA ASP A 452 16.34 3.87 -13.37
C ASP A 452 16.19 2.58 -14.19
#